data_AF-A0A8C4DI59-F1
#
_entry.id   AF-A0A8C4DI59-F1
#
_cell.length_a   1.000
_cell.length_b   1.000
_cell.length_c   1.000
_cell.angle_alpha   90.00
_cell.angle_beta   90.00
_cell.angle_gamma   90.00
#
_symmetry.space_group_name_H-M   'P 1'
#
loop_
_entity.id
_entity.type
_entity.pdbx_description
1 polymer ?
#
loop_
_entity_poly.entity_id
_entity_poly.type
_entity_poly.pdbx_seq_one_letter_code
_entity_poly.pdbx_strand_id
1 'polypeptide(L)'
;MMKYHTGVVLNLFLLGSTLAEMTLGWTYHYSNTTMNWTEARKFCRDKYTEMVVIQSQEENNYLVSFLPNKTGSPYYWIGITKKHKNETWTWVGNNSTWIGNQSWAENEPNNNDETEFCVEIYLNDGKNRGKWNDEKCANKKFPVCYRAQCNTTSCSRGRCQETIKNTTCLCEPGFEGDRCQTAKRCDPINSTHGSMSCSDPNGSFSFGSRCTTTCDEGFVLNGTASTECNSLGMWSADIPSCLAVECPPLSRPDNGYLSCSGGNQTFNSTCQFKCYASFLMIGSPVVTCGVNRVWSGPRPWCASIKPKRSSAMQAV
;
A
#
# COMPACT_ATOMS: atom_id res chain seq x y z
N MET A 1 74.82 -24.74 12.98
CA MET A 1 74.56 -23.28 12.91
C MET A 1 74.34 -22.91 11.45
N MET A 2 73.46 -21.93 11.21
CA MET A 2 72.96 -21.41 9.94
C MET A 2 71.84 -22.19 9.24
N LYS A 3 70.67 -21.53 9.27
CA LYS A 3 69.40 -21.78 8.58
C LYS A 3 69.54 -21.48 7.09
N TYR A 4 68.66 -22.02 6.23
CA TYR A 4 67.74 -21.24 5.38
C TYR A 4 66.62 -22.17 4.86
N HIS A 5 65.38 -21.81 5.15
CA HIS A 5 64.16 -22.49 4.73
C HIS A 5 63.86 -22.21 3.25
N THR A 6 63.49 -23.27 2.56
CA THR A 6 62.91 -23.35 1.22
C THR A 6 61.67 -22.49 1.07
N GLY A 7 61.61 -21.71 -0.01
CA GLY A 7 60.40 -21.06 -0.47
C GLY A 7 59.44 -22.04 -1.16
N VAL A 8 58.14 -21.79 -0.99
CA VAL A 8 57.11 -22.10 -1.97
C VAL A 8 56.19 -20.89 -2.02
N VAL A 9 56.20 -20.20 -3.16
CA VAL A 9 55.32 -19.08 -3.47
C VAL A 9 53.93 -19.66 -3.72
N LEU A 10 52.98 -19.36 -2.84
CA LEU A 10 51.59 -19.79 -2.99
C LEU A 10 50.88 -18.83 -3.96
N ASN A 11 50.70 -19.27 -5.21
CA ASN A 11 49.82 -18.62 -6.18
C ASN A 11 48.36 -18.80 -5.73
N LEU A 12 47.80 -17.81 -5.04
CA LEU A 12 46.35 -17.69 -4.88
C LEU A 12 45.77 -16.93 -6.08
N PHE A 13 45.27 -17.68 -7.04
CA PHE A 13 44.27 -17.21 -7.99
C PHE A 13 43.00 -16.85 -7.21
N LEU A 14 42.85 -15.59 -6.81
CA LEU A 14 41.54 -15.04 -6.48
C LEU A 14 40.79 -14.87 -7.79
N LEU A 15 40.00 -15.90 -8.15
CA LEU A 15 38.95 -15.79 -9.15
C LEU A 15 38.05 -14.62 -8.71
N GLY A 16 38.17 -13.50 -9.42
CA GLY A 16 37.30 -12.36 -9.26
C GLY A 16 35.86 -12.82 -9.49
N SER A 17 35.10 -12.89 -8.40
CA SER A 17 33.65 -12.92 -8.47
C SER A 17 33.21 -11.55 -8.97
N THR A 18 33.13 -11.40 -10.29
CA THR A 18 32.32 -10.34 -10.88
C THR A 18 30.89 -10.63 -10.44
N LEU A 19 30.44 -9.96 -9.38
CA LEU A 19 29.03 -9.67 -9.23
C LEU A 19 28.67 -8.91 -10.50
N ALA A 20 28.16 -9.62 -11.50
CA ALA A 20 27.47 -9.00 -12.61
C ALA A 20 26.27 -8.33 -11.96
N GLU A 21 26.39 -7.04 -11.69
CA GLU A 21 25.25 -6.18 -11.41
C GLU A 21 24.31 -6.35 -12.60
N MET A 22 23.28 -7.18 -12.43
CA MET A 22 22.19 -7.27 -13.38
C MET A 22 21.48 -5.93 -13.33
N THR A 23 21.87 -5.01 -14.20
CA THR A 23 21.25 -3.70 -14.30
C THR A 23 19.86 -3.89 -14.92
N LEU A 24 18.85 -3.95 -14.04
CA LEU A 24 17.49 -4.38 -14.34
C LEU A 24 16.61 -3.25 -14.88
N GLY A 25 17.04 -2.47 -15.87
CA GLY A 25 16.12 -1.65 -16.69
C GLY A 25 16.71 -1.13 -17.98
N TRP A 26 16.01 -0.20 -18.65
CA TRP A 26 16.22 0.18 -20.06
C TRP A 26 17.64 -0.08 -20.55
N THR A 27 17.80 -1.15 -21.34
CA THR A 27 19.05 -1.31 -22.08
C THR A 27 18.86 -0.64 -23.42
N TYR A 28 19.61 0.42 -23.61
CA TYR A 28 19.67 1.10 -24.89
C TYR A 28 20.71 0.41 -25.75
N HIS A 29 20.42 0.34 -27.04
CA HIS A 29 21.29 -0.24 -28.04
C HIS A 29 21.31 0.69 -29.23
N TYR A 30 22.41 0.71 -29.97
CA TYR A 30 22.48 1.45 -31.21
C TYR A 30 23.14 0.59 -32.29
N SER A 31 22.84 0.89 -33.55
CA SER A 31 23.51 0.24 -34.67
C SER A 31 24.81 0.97 -35.00
N ASN A 32 25.83 0.22 -35.44
CA ASN A 32 27.04 0.77 -36.07
C ASN A 32 26.86 1.03 -37.57
N THR A 33 25.67 0.78 -38.12
CA THR A 33 25.34 1.00 -39.53
C THR A 33 24.17 1.97 -39.64
N THR A 34 24.21 2.82 -40.65
CA THR A 34 23.16 3.83 -40.88
C THR A 34 22.04 3.28 -41.75
N MET A 35 20.81 3.71 -41.46
CA MET A 35 19.59 3.23 -42.10
C MET A 35 18.60 4.40 -42.22
N ASN A 36 17.65 4.32 -43.16
CA ASN A 36 16.53 5.28 -43.14
C ASN A 36 15.63 5.04 -41.91
N TRP A 37 14.76 5.98 -41.57
CA TRP A 37 14.00 5.89 -40.30
C TRP A 37 13.09 4.66 -40.24
N THR A 38 12.48 4.26 -41.36
CA THR A 38 11.61 3.06 -41.43
C THR A 38 12.41 1.77 -41.23
N GLU A 39 13.58 1.66 -41.85
CA GLU A 39 14.52 0.55 -41.69
C GLU A 39 15.09 0.50 -40.27
N ALA A 40 15.44 1.66 -39.71
CA ALA A 40 15.89 1.83 -38.33
C ALA A 40 14.85 1.30 -37.33
N ARG A 41 13.58 1.64 -37.52
CA ARG A 41 12.48 1.15 -36.69
C ARG A 41 12.32 -0.36 -36.81
N LYS A 42 12.34 -0.88 -38.04
CA LYS A 42 12.28 -2.32 -38.28
C LYS A 42 13.44 -3.06 -37.61
N PHE A 43 14.67 -2.54 -37.74
CA PHE A 43 15.85 -3.10 -37.09
C PHE A 43 15.67 -3.18 -35.57
N CYS A 44 15.16 -2.12 -34.94
CA CYS A 44 14.94 -2.12 -33.50
C CYS A 44 13.86 -3.12 -33.06
N ARG A 45 12.79 -3.28 -33.82
CA ARG A 45 11.74 -4.29 -33.56
C ARG A 45 12.23 -5.72 -33.75
N ASP A 46 13.04 -5.95 -34.78
CA ASP A 46 13.52 -7.29 -35.11
C ASP A 46 14.58 -7.78 -34.10
N LYS A 47 15.42 -6.89 -33.57
CA LYS A 47 16.53 -7.25 -32.67
C LYS A 47 16.30 -6.96 -31.19
N TYR A 48 15.47 -5.96 -30.89
CA TYR A 48 15.25 -5.46 -29.54
C TYR A 48 13.74 -5.39 -29.27
N THR A 49 13.24 -4.30 -28.69
CA THR A 49 11.80 -4.09 -28.51
C THR A 49 11.27 -3.09 -29.52
N GLU A 50 11.82 -1.88 -29.55
CA GLU A 50 11.39 -0.80 -30.44
C GLU A 50 12.48 0.29 -30.48
N MET A 51 12.36 1.25 -31.40
CA MET A 51 13.15 2.48 -31.34
C MET A 51 12.93 3.21 -30.02
N VAL A 52 13.95 3.94 -29.56
CA VAL A 52 13.91 4.63 -28.26
C VAL A 52 12.76 5.61 -28.16
N VAL A 53 12.01 5.52 -27.06
CA VAL A 53 10.89 6.40 -26.71
C VAL A 53 11.25 7.12 -25.43
N ILE A 54 11.58 8.40 -25.54
CA ILE A 54 12.09 9.18 -24.41
C ILE A 54 10.92 9.70 -23.58
N GLN A 55 11.00 9.52 -22.26
CA GLN A 55 9.91 9.84 -21.31
C GLN A 55 10.19 11.07 -20.46
N SER A 56 11.46 11.49 -20.35
CA SER A 56 11.84 12.64 -19.54
C SER A 56 13.16 13.28 -19.99
N GLN A 57 13.45 14.46 -19.45
CA GLN A 57 14.71 15.14 -19.71
C GLN A 57 15.91 14.38 -19.11
N GLU A 58 15.72 13.71 -17.99
CA GLU A 58 16.73 12.85 -17.36
C GLU A 58 17.10 11.68 -18.27
N GLU A 59 16.10 11.06 -18.92
CA GLU A 59 16.34 9.98 -19.88
C GLU A 59 17.08 10.48 -21.12
N ASN A 60 16.70 11.65 -21.66
CA ASN A 60 17.41 12.29 -22.76
C ASN A 60 18.89 12.54 -22.41
N ASN A 61 19.16 13.08 -21.22
CA ASN A 61 20.52 13.34 -20.76
C ASN A 61 21.32 12.04 -20.60
N TYR A 62 20.67 10.99 -20.10
CA TYR A 62 21.27 9.68 -19.98
C TYR A 62 21.65 9.09 -21.35
N LEU A 63 20.75 9.15 -22.34
CA LEU A 63 21.03 8.73 -23.72
C LEU A 63 22.23 9.48 -24.31
N VAL A 64 22.33 10.78 -24.07
CA VAL A 64 23.45 11.62 -24.53
C VAL A 64 24.77 11.23 -23.88
N SER A 65 24.74 10.72 -22.64
CA SER A 65 25.93 10.20 -21.96
C SER A 65 26.32 8.80 -22.43
N PHE A 66 25.35 8.02 -22.90
CA PHE A 66 25.52 6.63 -23.32
C PHE A 66 25.98 6.50 -24.78
N LEU A 67 25.45 7.34 -25.67
CA LEU A 67 25.71 7.26 -27.11
C LEU A 67 27.10 7.83 -27.47
N PRO A 68 27.84 7.19 -28.39
CA PRO A 68 29.13 7.73 -28.86
C PRO A 68 29.00 9.11 -29.49
N ASN A 69 29.91 10.02 -29.12
CA ASN A 69 30.01 11.37 -29.71
C ASN A 69 30.21 11.30 -31.23
N LYS A 70 29.71 12.33 -31.91
CA LYS A 70 29.83 12.51 -33.36
C LYS A 70 30.23 13.94 -33.67
N THR A 71 31.20 14.13 -34.56
CA THR A 71 31.63 15.46 -35.00
C THR A 71 30.63 16.13 -35.96
N GLY A 72 29.69 15.35 -36.53
CA GLY A 72 28.66 15.82 -37.44
C GLY A 72 27.69 14.69 -37.82
N SER A 73 26.75 15.00 -38.71
CA SER A 73 25.84 14.00 -39.31
C SER A 73 26.66 12.89 -40.00
N PRO A 74 26.24 11.60 -39.96
CA PRO A 74 24.98 11.10 -39.43
C PRO A 74 24.96 10.95 -37.92
N TYR A 75 23.95 11.55 -37.28
CA TYR A 75 23.66 11.34 -35.86
C TYR A 75 22.74 10.13 -35.67
N TYR A 76 21.84 10.19 -34.69
CA TYR A 76 21.09 9.05 -34.21
C TYR A 76 19.59 9.25 -34.38
N TRP A 77 18.89 8.27 -34.95
CA TRP A 77 17.43 8.28 -35.04
C TRP A 77 16.79 7.95 -33.69
N ILE A 78 15.78 8.73 -33.31
CA ILE A 78 14.92 8.48 -32.14
C ILE A 78 13.46 8.24 -32.58
N GLY A 79 12.68 7.58 -31.72
CA GLY A 79 11.36 7.03 -32.04
C GLY A 79 10.22 8.05 -32.08
N ILE A 80 10.48 9.30 -32.46
CA ILE A 80 9.46 10.35 -32.57
C ILE A 80 9.32 10.79 -34.04
N THR A 81 8.08 10.91 -34.49
CA THR A 81 7.73 11.18 -35.90
C THR A 81 6.37 11.89 -35.99
N LYS A 82 6.09 12.53 -37.13
CA LYS A 82 4.77 13.06 -37.51
C LYS A 82 4.41 12.54 -38.90
N LYS A 83 3.14 12.37 -39.26
CA LYS A 83 2.79 11.89 -40.61
C LYS A 83 2.70 13.03 -41.62
N HIS A 84 2.29 14.21 -41.14
CA HIS A 84 2.08 15.39 -41.96
C HIS A 84 2.56 16.65 -41.23
N LYS A 85 2.79 17.73 -41.99
CA LYS A 85 3.31 19.02 -41.49
C LYS A 85 2.49 19.62 -40.34
N ASN A 86 1.16 19.47 -40.37
CA ASN A 86 0.24 20.05 -39.40
C ASN A 86 -0.13 19.09 -38.26
N GLU A 87 0.49 17.92 -38.18
CA GLU A 87 0.27 16.98 -37.08
C GLU A 87 1.25 17.22 -35.93
N THR A 88 0.84 16.81 -34.74
CA THR A 88 1.70 16.79 -33.57
C THR A 88 2.74 15.68 -33.66
N TRP A 89 3.92 15.91 -33.11
CA TRP A 89 4.93 14.86 -32.93
C TRP A 89 4.40 13.73 -32.05
N THR A 90 4.59 12.50 -32.50
CA THR A 90 4.11 11.29 -31.83
C THR A 90 5.24 10.29 -31.64
N TRP A 91 5.27 9.66 -30.46
CA TRP A 91 6.18 8.57 -30.18
C TRP A 91 5.66 7.27 -30.79
N VAL A 92 6.57 6.48 -31.36
CA VAL A 92 6.28 5.12 -31.77
C VAL A 92 5.73 4.30 -30.59
N GLY A 93 4.66 3.55 -30.82
CA GLY A 93 4.02 2.73 -29.80
C GLY A 93 3.14 3.49 -28.79
N ASN A 94 3.10 4.84 -28.85
CA ASN A 94 2.33 5.68 -27.92
C ASN A 94 2.74 5.52 -26.43
N ASN A 95 4.02 5.26 -26.19
CA ASN A 95 4.55 4.92 -24.87
C ASN A 95 5.04 6.13 -24.05
N SER A 96 4.88 7.36 -24.55
CA SER A 96 5.29 8.59 -23.87
C SER A 96 4.40 9.76 -24.28
N THR A 97 4.08 10.63 -23.32
CA THR A 97 3.40 11.93 -23.56
C THR A 97 4.38 13.10 -23.58
N TRP A 98 5.67 12.87 -23.34
CA TRP A 98 6.68 13.92 -23.24
C TRP A 98 7.20 14.30 -24.63
N ILE A 99 6.87 15.50 -25.12
CA ILE A 99 7.22 15.97 -26.48
C ILE A 99 8.53 16.76 -26.55
N GLY A 100 9.31 16.80 -25.46
CA GLY A 100 10.62 17.45 -25.44
C GLY A 100 10.59 18.96 -25.58
N ASN A 101 9.77 19.68 -24.79
CA ASN A 101 9.63 21.15 -24.84
C ASN A 101 10.97 21.93 -24.80
N GLN A 102 12.02 21.34 -24.21
CA GLN A 102 13.36 21.94 -24.13
C GLN A 102 14.41 21.10 -24.86
N SER A 103 13.99 20.08 -25.60
CA SER A 103 14.87 19.11 -26.24
C SER A 103 15.12 19.46 -27.70
N TRP A 104 14.31 20.30 -28.33
CA TRP A 104 14.60 20.83 -29.67
C TRP A 104 15.80 21.78 -29.69
N ALA A 105 16.59 21.72 -30.76
CA ALA A 105 17.69 22.65 -30.98
C ALA A 105 17.15 24.05 -31.28
N GLU A 106 18.02 25.05 -31.19
CA GLU A 106 17.66 26.43 -31.54
C GLU A 106 17.17 26.49 -32.99
N ASN A 107 15.97 27.05 -33.19
CA ASN A 107 15.22 27.10 -34.46
C ASN A 107 14.59 25.78 -34.94
N GLU A 108 14.59 24.72 -34.13
CA GLU A 108 13.91 23.45 -34.46
C GLU A 108 12.57 23.29 -33.72
N PRO A 109 11.60 22.54 -34.28
CA PRO A 109 11.62 21.91 -35.60
C PRO A 109 11.34 22.92 -36.73
N ASN A 110 12.24 23.02 -37.71
CA ASN A 110 12.14 23.99 -38.81
C ASN A 110 11.40 23.46 -40.04
N ASN A 111 11.27 22.13 -40.17
CA ASN A 111 10.64 21.45 -41.28
C ASN A 111 11.15 21.92 -42.66
N ASN A 112 12.48 22.02 -42.80
CA ASN A 112 13.14 22.36 -44.05
C ASN A 112 12.68 21.39 -45.16
N ASP A 113 12.49 21.90 -46.37
CA ASP A 113 12.00 21.14 -47.54
C ASP A 113 10.60 20.49 -47.39
N GLU A 114 9.78 20.97 -46.46
CA GLU A 114 8.39 20.55 -46.22
C GLU A 114 8.17 19.05 -45.88
N THR A 115 9.23 18.27 -45.68
CA THR A 115 9.19 16.79 -45.63
C THR A 115 9.98 16.16 -44.48
N GLU A 116 10.41 16.98 -43.52
CA GLU A 116 11.19 16.56 -42.35
C GLU A 116 10.29 16.05 -41.22
N PHE A 117 9.98 14.76 -41.29
CA PHE A 117 8.95 14.11 -40.47
C PHE A 117 9.51 13.11 -39.46
N CYS A 118 10.84 13.00 -39.37
CA CYS A 118 11.55 12.10 -38.49
C CYS A 118 12.58 12.87 -37.67
N VAL A 119 12.92 12.39 -36.47
CA VAL A 119 13.74 13.18 -35.54
C VAL A 119 15.04 12.49 -35.22
N GLU A 120 16.13 13.24 -35.34
CA GLU A 120 17.44 12.84 -34.85
C GLU A 120 17.82 13.56 -33.55
N ILE A 121 18.74 12.96 -32.80
CA ILE A 121 19.36 13.58 -31.63
C ILE A 121 20.84 13.89 -31.90
N TYR A 122 21.25 15.12 -31.58
CA TYR A 122 22.61 15.61 -31.79
C TYR A 122 23.57 15.12 -30.70
N LEU A 123 24.67 14.51 -31.12
CA LEU A 123 25.75 14.02 -30.25
C LEU A 123 27.08 14.75 -30.50
N ASN A 124 27.01 16.00 -30.95
CA ASN A 124 28.17 16.87 -31.15
C ASN A 124 28.74 17.40 -29.82
N ASP A 125 29.89 18.08 -29.92
CA ASP A 125 30.57 18.72 -28.78
C ASP A 125 30.18 20.21 -28.62
N GLY A 126 29.16 20.67 -29.36
CA GLY A 126 28.73 22.07 -29.40
C GLY A 126 27.50 22.38 -28.55
N LYS A 127 26.98 23.60 -28.70
CA LYS A 127 25.80 24.11 -27.96
C LYS A 127 24.52 23.29 -28.13
N ASN A 128 24.42 22.52 -29.21
CA ASN A 128 23.25 21.71 -29.55
C ASN A 128 23.39 20.24 -29.10
N ARG A 129 24.42 19.89 -28.31
CA ARG A 129 24.55 18.53 -27.77
C ARG A 129 23.29 18.12 -27.01
N GLY A 130 22.75 16.96 -27.36
CA GLY A 130 21.54 16.39 -26.77
C GLY A 130 20.24 17.00 -27.25
N LYS A 131 20.30 17.93 -28.20
CA LYS A 131 19.12 18.55 -28.80
C LYS A 131 18.63 17.77 -30.02
N TRP A 132 17.36 17.99 -30.36
CA TRP A 132 16.64 17.31 -31.43
C TRP A 132 16.53 18.18 -32.66
N ASN A 133 16.48 17.51 -33.80
CA ASN A 133 16.32 18.10 -35.12
C ASN A 133 15.34 17.26 -35.94
N ASP A 134 14.39 17.91 -36.62
CA ASP A 134 13.59 17.21 -37.61
C ASP A 134 14.36 17.07 -38.92
N GLU A 135 14.11 15.97 -39.60
CA GLU A 135 14.91 15.55 -40.73
C GLU A 135 14.13 14.62 -41.65
N LYS A 136 14.55 14.55 -42.91
CA LYS A 136 13.94 13.69 -43.92
C LYS A 136 14.10 12.24 -43.52
N CYS A 137 12.99 11.53 -43.37
CA CYS A 137 12.97 10.14 -42.97
C CYS A 137 13.80 9.21 -43.89
N ALA A 138 14.04 9.62 -45.14
CA ALA A 138 14.85 8.90 -46.12
C ALA A 138 16.37 8.97 -45.84
N ASN A 139 16.83 9.96 -45.06
CA ASN A 139 18.24 10.10 -44.71
C ASN A 139 18.71 8.95 -43.83
N LYS A 140 19.97 8.55 -44.00
CA LYS A 140 20.54 7.41 -43.29
C LYS A 140 21.23 7.84 -42.01
N LYS A 141 20.75 7.36 -40.86
CA LYS A 141 21.32 7.64 -39.53
C LYS A 141 21.38 6.38 -38.66
N PHE A 142 22.05 6.44 -37.52
CA PHE A 142 22.19 5.29 -36.63
C PHE A 142 20.91 5.10 -35.79
N PRO A 143 20.15 4.00 -35.88
CA PRO A 143 19.03 3.75 -34.98
C PRO A 143 19.47 3.63 -33.52
N VAL A 144 18.70 4.23 -32.62
CA VAL A 144 18.75 3.97 -31.18
C VAL A 144 17.51 3.18 -30.80
N CYS A 145 17.74 2.02 -30.21
CA CYS A 145 16.74 1.06 -29.80
C CYS A 145 16.72 0.95 -28.28
N TYR A 146 15.60 0.50 -27.73
CA TYR A 146 15.54 0.00 -26.37
C TYR A 146 15.08 -1.45 -26.35
N ARG A 147 15.44 -2.16 -25.28
CA ARG A 147 14.87 -3.45 -24.91
C ARG A 147 14.06 -3.28 -23.63
N ALA A 148 12.76 -3.52 -23.73
CA ALA A 148 11.86 -3.56 -22.58
C ALA A 148 12.29 -4.66 -21.62
N GLN A 149 12.25 -4.35 -20.33
CA GLN A 149 12.48 -5.30 -19.26
C GLN A 149 11.18 -5.66 -18.54
N CYS A 150 10.15 -4.81 -18.64
CA CYS A 150 8.81 -5.12 -18.19
C CYS A 150 8.24 -6.31 -18.96
N ASN A 151 7.76 -7.29 -18.20
CA ASN A 151 6.97 -8.41 -18.68
C ASN A 151 5.68 -8.52 -17.85
N THR A 152 4.76 -9.39 -18.25
CA THR A 152 3.48 -9.60 -17.56
C THR A 152 3.62 -10.16 -16.14
N THR A 153 4.83 -10.57 -15.74
CA THR A 153 5.15 -11.12 -14.42
C THR A 153 6.01 -10.19 -13.57
N SER A 154 6.41 -9.01 -14.08
CA SER A 154 7.30 -8.08 -13.38
C SER A 154 6.66 -7.54 -12.11
N CYS A 155 5.34 -7.33 -12.14
CA CYS A 155 4.55 -6.86 -11.01
C CYS A 155 3.41 -7.85 -10.77
N SER A 156 3.18 -8.23 -9.51
CA SER A 156 2.15 -9.21 -9.15
C SER A 156 0.74 -8.61 -9.28
N ARG A 157 0.55 -7.40 -8.74
CA ARG A 157 -0.73 -6.66 -8.71
C ARG A 157 -0.49 -5.18 -9.02
N GLY A 158 -0.06 -4.90 -10.24
CA GLY A 158 0.31 -3.55 -10.64
C GLY A 158 0.80 -3.45 -12.08
N ARG A 159 1.05 -2.23 -12.50
CA ARG A 159 1.61 -1.94 -13.82
C ARG A 159 3.12 -1.77 -13.71
N CYS A 160 3.87 -2.51 -14.53
CA CYS A 160 5.30 -2.29 -14.68
C CYS A 160 5.57 -0.99 -15.43
N GLN A 161 6.48 -0.18 -14.91
CA GLN A 161 6.99 1.03 -15.52
C GLN A 161 8.50 0.91 -15.70
N GLU A 162 8.95 1.19 -16.91
CA GLU A 162 10.36 1.17 -17.25
C GLU A 162 11.03 2.46 -16.73
N THR A 163 12.22 2.39 -16.13
CA THR A 163 13.00 3.54 -15.63
C THR A 163 14.49 3.44 -16.01
N ILE A 164 15.26 4.54 -16.01
CA ILE A 164 16.68 4.51 -16.45
C ILE A 164 17.45 3.39 -15.73
N LYS A 165 17.87 2.34 -16.46
CA LYS A 165 18.53 1.13 -15.93
C LYS A 165 17.78 0.37 -14.81
N ASN A 166 16.51 0.66 -14.52
CA ASN A 166 15.66 -0.20 -13.68
C ASN A 166 14.20 -0.41 -14.19
N THR A 167 13.42 -1.26 -13.55
CA THR A 167 11.95 -1.30 -13.66
C THR A 167 11.36 -0.99 -12.29
N THR A 168 10.18 -0.38 -12.27
CA THR A 168 9.42 -0.13 -11.05
C THR A 168 7.98 -0.59 -11.23
N CYS A 169 7.32 -0.94 -10.13
CA CYS A 169 5.91 -1.31 -10.16
C CYS A 169 5.05 -0.20 -9.57
N LEU A 170 4.07 0.25 -10.34
CA LEU A 170 2.98 1.08 -9.85
C LEU A 170 1.86 0.15 -9.39
N CYS A 171 1.72 -0.01 -8.07
CA CYS A 171 0.78 -0.94 -7.48
C CYS A 171 -0.66 -0.52 -7.64
N GLU A 172 -1.52 -1.51 -7.83
CA GLU A 172 -2.97 -1.33 -7.68
C GLU A 172 -3.29 -0.89 -6.24
N PRO A 173 -4.39 -0.14 -6.03
CA PRO A 173 -4.82 0.24 -4.69
C PRO A 173 -4.94 -0.98 -3.76
N GLY A 174 -4.41 -0.85 -2.54
CA GLY A 174 -4.42 -1.92 -1.55
C GLY A 174 -3.25 -2.90 -1.62
N PHE A 175 -2.33 -2.73 -2.57
CA PHE A 175 -1.09 -3.51 -2.67
C PHE A 175 0.15 -2.63 -2.49
N GLU A 176 1.24 -3.25 -2.05
CA GLU A 176 2.53 -2.63 -1.81
C GLU A 176 3.70 -3.63 -2.00
N GLY A 177 4.92 -3.11 -1.85
CA GLY A 177 6.16 -3.82 -2.16
C GLY A 177 6.73 -3.40 -3.52
N ASP A 178 8.01 -3.71 -3.72
CA ASP A 178 8.75 -3.42 -4.96
C ASP A 178 8.13 -4.08 -6.20
N ARG A 179 7.38 -5.17 -6.01
CA ARG A 179 6.65 -5.90 -7.06
C ARG A 179 5.15 -6.00 -6.81
N CYS A 180 4.60 -5.17 -5.92
CA CYS A 180 3.17 -5.17 -5.56
C CYS A 180 2.67 -6.55 -5.11
N GLN A 181 3.52 -7.28 -4.38
CA GLN A 181 3.29 -8.65 -3.96
C GLN A 181 2.54 -8.75 -2.63
N THR A 182 2.50 -7.66 -1.87
CA THR A 182 1.96 -7.65 -0.51
C THR A 182 0.65 -6.86 -0.49
N ALA A 183 -0.42 -7.47 0.02
CA ALA A 183 -1.63 -6.71 0.34
C ALA A 183 -1.38 -5.87 1.60
N LYS A 184 -1.78 -4.60 1.58
CA LYS A 184 -1.66 -3.71 2.73
C LYS A 184 -2.44 -4.27 3.91
N ARG A 185 -1.82 -4.24 5.09
CA ARG A 185 -2.41 -4.74 6.32
C ARG A 185 -3.13 -3.64 7.08
N CYS A 186 -4.23 -4.04 7.72
CA CYS A 186 -4.89 -3.27 8.75
C CYS A 186 -4.48 -3.77 10.13
N ASP A 187 -4.68 -2.93 11.15
CA ASP A 187 -4.36 -3.31 12.53
C ASP A 187 -5.14 -4.55 12.97
N PRO A 188 -4.50 -5.52 13.65
CA PRO A 188 -5.18 -6.69 14.18
C PRO A 188 -6.30 -6.29 15.13
N ILE A 189 -7.49 -6.87 14.95
CA ILE A 189 -8.64 -6.58 15.81
C ILE A 189 -8.72 -7.62 16.93
N ASN A 190 -8.81 -7.14 18.17
CA ASN A 190 -9.14 -7.96 19.34
C ASN A 190 -10.49 -7.53 19.91
N SER A 191 -11.42 -8.48 20.06
CA SER A 191 -12.71 -8.25 20.73
C SER A 191 -12.69 -8.88 22.12
N THR A 192 -13.07 -8.10 23.14
CA THR A 192 -13.31 -8.60 24.50
C THR A 192 -14.81 -8.79 24.69
N HIS A 193 -15.22 -9.89 25.32
CA HIS A 193 -16.63 -10.25 25.52
C HIS A 193 -17.43 -10.40 24.21
N GLY A 194 -16.75 -10.90 23.17
CA GLY A 194 -17.33 -11.21 21.87
C GLY A 194 -16.36 -12.03 21.03
N SER A 195 -16.87 -12.51 19.89
CA SER A 195 -16.11 -13.20 18.86
C SER A 195 -16.13 -12.43 17.56
N MET A 196 -15.07 -12.57 16.78
CA MET A 196 -14.95 -11.96 15.46
C MET A 196 -14.84 -13.04 14.39
N SER A 197 -15.63 -12.89 13.33
CA SER A 197 -15.58 -13.72 12.13
C SER A 197 -15.08 -12.87 10.96
N CYS A 198 -13.92 -13.23 10.40
CA CYS A 198 -13.31 -12.52 9.27
C CYS A 198 -13.26 -13.39 8.01
N SER A 199 -13.45 -12.76 6.85
CA SER A 199 -13.17 -13.31 5.54
C SER A 199 -11.97 -12.57 4.95
N ASP A 200 -10.86 -13.27 4.76
CA ASP A 200 -9.53 -12.71 4.49
C ASP A 200 -9.00 -13.13 3.10
N PRO A 201 -9.50 -12.56 1.99
CA PRO A 201 -9.19 -13.04 0.64
C PRO A 201 -7.72 -12.87 0.23
N ASN A 202 -7.03 -11.87 0.79
CA ASN A 202 -5.64 -11.54 0.47
C ASN A 202 -4.68 -11.78 1.66
N GLY A 203 -5.09 -12.58 2.63
CA GLY A 203 -4.36 -12.83 3.87
C GLY A 203 -5.00 -12.12 5.07
N SER A 204 -4.65 -12.61 6.27
CA SER A 204 -5.30 -12.18 7.51
C SER A 204 -5.20 -10.67 7.75
N PHE A 205 -6.33 -10.04 8.04
CA PHE A 205 -6.46 -8.60 8.29
C PHE A 205 -5.81 -7.72 7.21
N SER A 206 -5.86 -8.15 5.96
CA SER A 206 -5.26 -7.45 4.82
C SER A 206 -6.31 -6.85 3.89
N PHE A 207 -5.91 -6.04 2.90
CA PHE A 207 -6.84 -5.38 1.97
C PHE A 207 -7.95 -6.30 1.45
N GLY A 208 -9.20 -5.83 1.58
CA GLY A 208 -10.42 -6.58 1.23
C GLY A 208 -10.91 -7.54 2.31
N SER A 209 -10.21 -7.65 3.45
CA SER A 209 -10.70 -8.43 4.60
C SER A 209 -11.95 -7.79 5.17
N ARG A 210 -12.98 -8.60 5.41
CA ARG A 210 -14.24 -8.17 6.02
C ARG A 210 -14.48 -8.94 7.31
N CYS A 211 -14.57 -8.21 8.41
CA CYS A 211 -14.74 -8.77 9.74
C CYS A 211 -16.08 -8.34 10.33
N THR A 212 -16.78 -9.29 10.95
CA THR A 212 -18.02 -9.05 11.69
C THR A 212 -17.86 -9.48 13.14
N THR A 213 -18.22 -8.60 14.07
CA THR A 213 -18.17 -8.84 15.51
C THR A 213 -19.53 -9.26 16.03
N THR A 214 -19.54 -10.28 16.88
CA THR A 214 -20.70 -10.74 17.63
C THR A 214 -20.37 -10.74 19.11
N CYS A 215 -21.25 -10.18 19.95
CA CYS A 215 -21.01 -10.16 21.39
C CYS A 215 -21.44 -11.45 22.07
N ASP A 216 -20.76 -11.78 23.16
CA ASP A 216 -21.11 -12.91 24.02
C ASP A 216 -22.46 -12.66 24.71
N GLU A 217 -23.06 -13.74 25.26
CA GLU A 217 -24.31 -13.64 25.98
C GLU A 217 -24.23 -12.66 27.16
N GLY A 218 -25.24 -11.79 27.29
CA GLY A 218 -25.27 -10.72 28.31
C GLY A 218 -24.47 -9.47 27.95
N PHE A 219 -23.89 -9.41 26.74
CA PHE A 219 -23.26 -8.22 26.17
C PHE A 219 -24.00 -7.76 24.91
N VAL A 220 -23.93 -6.46 24.63
CA VAL A 220 -24.52 -5.86 23.43
C VAL A 220 -23.47 -5.05 22.68
N LEU A 221 -23.58 -5.10 21.35
CA LEU A 221 -22.66 -4.42 20.45
C LEU A 221 -22.87 -2.91 20.52
N ASN A 222 -21.79 -2.18 20.73
CA ASN A 222 -21.73 -0.73 20.64
C ASN A 222 -20.82 -0.33 19.47
N GLY A 223 -21.44 0.16 18.39
CA GLY A 223 -20.78 0.51 17.14
C GLY A 223 -21.25 -0.34 15.95
N THR A 224 -20.51 -0.26 14.85
CA THR A 224 -20.84 -0.99 13.61
C THR A 224 -20.36 -2.44 13.69
N ALA A 225 -21.26 -3.39 13.44
CA ALA A 225 -20.96 -4.81 13.54
C ALA A 225 -19.92 -5.30 12.53
N SER A 226 -19.82 -4.66 11.37
CA SER A 226 -18.94 -5.06 10.28
C SER A 226 -17.98 -3.95 9.91
N THR A 227 -16.74 -4.31 9.60
CA THR A 227 -15.69 -3.42 9.11
C THR A 227 -14.90 -4.08 7.98
N GLU A 228 -14.36 -3.27 7.08
CA GLU A 228 -13.60 -3.73 5.91
C GLU A 228 -12.23 -3.03 5.83
N CYS A 229 -11.19 -3.80 5.53
CA CYS A 229 -9.83 -3.28 5.37
C CYS A 229 -9.67 -2.65 3.98
N ASN A 230 -9.56 -1.33 3.94
CA ASN A 230 -9.54 -0.56 2.70
C ASN A 230 -8.14 -0.51 2.05
N SER A 231 -8.06 0.10 0.86
CA SER A 231 -6.84 0.19 0.05
C SER A 231 -5.71 1.03 0.67
N LEU A 232 -5.98 1.71 1.77
CA LEU A 232 -5.00 2.49 2.54
C LEU A 232 -4.46 1.69 3.74
N GLY A 233 -4.94 0.47 3.98
CA GLY A 233 -4.57 -0.30 5.18
C GLY A 233 -5.30 0.19 6.43
N MET A 234 -6.50 0.75 6.28
CA MET A 234 -7.33 1.19 7.41
C MET A 234 -8.68 0.48 7.41
N TRP A 235 -9.21 0.23 8.59
CA TRP A 235 -10.56 -0.26 8.77
C TRP A 235 -11.59 0.81 8.39
N SER A 236 -12.67 0.41 7.72
CA SER A 236 -13.73 1.32 7.26
C SER A 236 -14.60 1.88 8.39
N ALA A 237 -14.60 1.20 9.53
CA ALA A 237 -15.29 1.59 10.75
C ALA A 237 -14.44 1.22 11.96
N ASP A 238 -14.58 2.00 13.04
CA ASP A 238 -13.96 1.70 14.32
C ASP A 238 -14.41 0.34 14.84
N ILE A 239 -13.49 -0.36 15.51
CA ILE A 239 -13.74 -1.67 16.09
C ILE A 239 -14.84 -1.55 17.15
N PRO A 240 -15.96 -2.29 17.04
CA PRO A 240 -17.05 -2.18 18.01
C PRO A 240 -16.67 -2.81 19.35
N SER A 241 -17.25 -2.28 20.42
CA SER A 241 -17.09 -2.79 21.78
C SER A 241 -18.32 -3.59 22.22
N CYS A 242 -18.12 -4.66 22.98
CA CYS A 242 -19.21 -5.42 23.59
C CYS A 242 -19.42 -4.94 25.03
N LEU A 243 -20.54 -4.27 25.28
CA LEU A 243 -20.86 -3.70 26.58
C LEU A 243 -21.83 -4.60 27.33
N ALA A 244 -21.55 -4.86 28.61
CA ALA A 244 -22.45 -5.65 29.45
C ALA A 244 -23.82 -4.97 29.54
N VAL A 245 -24.90 -5.75 29.45
CA VAL A 245 -26.25 -5.18 29.55
C VAL A 245 -26.50 -4.62 30.94
N GLU A 246 -27.25 -3.52 31.02
CA GLU A 246 -27.62 -2.87 32.28
C GLU A 246 -29.00 -3.32 32.74
N CYS A 247 -29.12 -3.64 34.04
CA CYS A 247 -30.41 -3.88 34.69
C CYS A 247 -31.00 -2.55 35.21
N PRO A 248 -32.32 -2.50 35.48
CA PRO A 248 -32.97 -1.31 36.06
C PRO A 248 -32.26 -0.85 37.34
N PRO A 249 -31.99 0.45 37.48
CA PRO A 249 -31.21 0.95 38.60
C PRO A 249 -31.92 0.67 39.94
N LEU A 250 -31.24 -0.06 40.82
CA LEU A 250 -31.61 -0.30 42.19
C LEU A 250 -31.10 0.83 43.08
N SER A 251 -31.98 1.30 43.95
CA SER A 251 -31.67 2.22 45.04
C SER A 251 -31.58 1.49 46.37
N ARG A 252 -30.88 2.10 47.33
CA ARG A 252 -30.88 1.61 48.72
C ARG A 252 -32.32 1.57 49.28
N PRO A 253 -32.68 0.54 50.05
CA PRO A 253 -33.95 0.52 50.75
C PRO A 253 -33.98 1.56 51.86
N ASP A 254 -35.17 2.04 52.20
CA ASP A 254 -35.35 2.87 53.40
C ASP A 254 -34.87 2.10 54.63
N ASN A 255 -34.10 2.77 55.49
CA ASN A 255 -33.49 2.17 56.66
C ASN A 255 -32.56 0.97 56.36
N GLY A 256 -31.83 1.02 55.24
CA GLY A 256 -30.81 0.02 54.90
C GLY A 256 -29.75 0.53 53.92
N TYR A 257 -28.88 -0.39 53.51
CA TYR A 257 -27.82 -0.17 52.53
C TYR A 257 -27.92 -1.12 51.34
N LEU A 258 -27.29 -0.72 50.24
CA LEU A 258 -27.12 -1.48 49.02
C LEU A 258 -25.62 -1.50 48.67
N SER A 259 -25.09 -2.67 48.35
CA SER A 259 -23.72 -2.86 47.87
C SER A 259 -23.74 -3.82 46.69
N CYS A 260 -23.22 -3.41 45.54
CA CYS A 260 -23.15 -4.23 44.34
C CYS A 260 -21.71 -4.60 44.00
N SER A 261 -21.49 -5.83 43.52
CA SER A 261 -20.19 -6.29 43.04
C SER A 261 -19.66 -5.38 41.93
N GLY A 262 -18.40 -4.95 42.01
CA GLY A 262 -17.79 -4.08 41.00
C GLY A 262 -18.34 -2.64 40.95
N GLY A 263 -19.26 -2.28 41.87
CA GLY A 263 -19.83 -0.93 41.94
C GLY A 263 -20.79 -0.58 40.79
N ASN A 264 -21.14 -1.53 39.94
CA ASN A 264 -22.06 -1.35 38.81
C ASN A 264 -23.30 -2.26 38.94
N GLN A 265 -24.24 -2.08 38.02
CA GLN A 265 -25.52 -2.81 37.97
C GLN A 265 -25.72 -3.47 36.60
N THR A 266 -24.63 -4.01 36.05
CA THR A 266 -24.56 -4.66 34.74
C THR A 266 -24.72 -6.18 34.86
N PHE A 267 -24.77 -6.88 33.73
CA PHE A 267 -24.87 -8.34 33.66
C PHE A 267 -23.91 -9.05 34.63
N ASN A 268 -24.41 -10.08 35.31
CA ASN A 268 -23.72 -10.86 36.36
C ASN A 268 -23.33 -10.07 37.63
N SER A 269 -23.59 -8.76 37.70
CA SER A 269 -23.44 -8.03 38.96
C SER A 269 -24.42 -8.57 39.99
N THR A 270 -23.94 -8.72 41.23
CA THR A 270 -24.73 -9.16 42.38
C THR A 270 -24.83 -8.03 43.39
N CYS A 271 -26.06 -7.63 43.68
CA CYS A 271 -26.38 -6.55 44.61
C CYS A 271 -26.92 -7.14 45.92
N GLN A 272 -26.25 -6.81 47.01
CA GLN A 272 -26.59 -7.22 48.37
C GLN A 272 -27.24 -6.06 49.12
N PHE A 273 -28.34 -6.37 49.80
CA PHE A 273 -29.07 -5.47 50.67
C PHE A 273 -28.79 -5.81 52.13
N LYS A 274 -28.86 -4.82 53.02
CA LYS A 274 -29.02 -5.07 54.47
C LYS A 274 -29.81 -3.95 55.10
N CYS A 275 -30.54 -4.27 56.16
CA CYS A 275 -31.24 -3.30 56.97
C CYS A 275 -30.35 -2.78 58.11
N TYR A 276 -30.64 -1.55 58.56
CA TYR A 276 -30.08 -1.01 59.79
C TYR A 276 -30.59 -1.77 61.01
N ALA A 277 -29.94 -1.57 62.16
CA ALA A 277 -30.35 -2.17 63.41
C ALA A 277 -31.82 -1.84 63.74
N SER A 278 -32.57 -2.81 64.27
CA SER A 278 -34.01 -2.73 64.58
C SER A 278 -34.97 -2.83 63.39
N PHE A 279 -34.47 -3.13 62.20
CA PHE A 279 -35.28 -3.43 61.02
C PHE A 279 -35.04 -4.85 60.52
N LEU A 280 -36.10 -5.52 60.11
CA LEU A 280 -36.09 -6.86 59.51
C LEU A 280 -36.24 -6.75 57.99
N MET A 281 -35.42 -7.49 57.26
CA MET A 281 -35.53 -7.56 55.80
C MET A 281 -36.72 -8.41 55.37
N ILE A 282 -37.51 -7.89 54.43
CA ILE A 282 -38.57 -8.61 53.74
C ILE A 282 -38.21 -8.71 52.26
N GLY A 283 -38.08 -9.94 51.75
CA GLY A 283 -37.64 -10.25 50.40
C GLY A 283 -36.22 -10.85 50.34
N SER A 284 -35.66 -10.95 49.14
CA SER A 284 -34.34 -11.54 48.92
C SER A 284 -33.22 -10.57 49.32
N PRO A 285 -32.23 -10.99 50.14
CA PRO A 285 -31.09 -10.14 50.52
C PRO A 285 -30.12 -9.89 49.38
N VAL A 286 -30.21 -10.68 48.31
CA VAL A 286 -29.28 -10.66 47.19
C VAL A 286 -30.07 -10.81 45.90
N VAL A 287 -29.73 -9.98 44.91
CA VAL A 287 -30.25 -10.07 43.54
C VAL A 287 -29.11 -10.01 42.55
N THR A 288 -29.24 -10.71 41.42
CA THR A 288 -28.23 -10.78 40.35
C THR A 288 -28.83 -10.30 39.05
N CYS A 289 -28.09 -9.50 38.29
CA CYS A 289 -28.54 -8.98 37.00
C CYS A 289 -28.46 -10.06 35.92
N GLY A 290 -29.60 -10.45 35.36
CA GLY A 290 -29.71 -11.47 34.33
C GLY A 290 -29.44 -10.97 32.91
N VAL A 291 -29.21 -11.92 31.99
CA VAL A 291 -28.97 -11.67 30.55
C VAL A 291 -30.07 -10.86 29.87
N ASN A 292 -31.30 -10.97 30.37
CA ASN A 292 -32.50 -10.31 29.86
C ASN A 292 -32.72 -8.91 30.45
N ARG A 293 -31.73 -8.34 31.15
CA ARG A 293 -31.82 -7.04 31.85
C ARG A 293 -32.84 -7.03 32.99
N VAL A 294 -33.07 -8.19 33.61
CA VAL A 294 -33.99 -8.33 34.74
C VAL A 294 -33.22 -8.86 35.95
N TRP A 295 -33.50 -8.28 37.12
CA TRP A 295 -32.98 -8.78 38.38
C TRP A 295 -33.60 -10.13 38.74
N SER A 296 -32.81 -11.03 39.32
CA SER A 296 -33.28 -12.35 39.78
C SER A 296 -34.41 -12.29 40.83
N GLY A 297 -34.65 -11.12 41.43
CA GLY A 297 -35.79 -10.87 42.31
C GLY A 297 -36.09 -9.37 42.45
N PRO A 298 -37.25 -9.01 43.03
CA PRO A 298 -37.61 -7.62 43.29
C PRO A 298 -36.73 -7.00 44.39
N ARG A 299 -36.66 -5.67 44.43
CA ARG A 299 -35.98 -4.93 45.50
C ARG A 299 -36.66 -5.22 46.86
N PRO A 300 -35.92 -5.63 47.91
CA PRO A 300 -36.46 -5.86 49.24
C PRO A 300 -36.74 -4.55 49.98
N TRP A 301 -37.45 -4.63 51.11
CA TRP A 301 -37.64 -3.51 52.04
C TRP A 301 -37.33 -3.89 53.49
N CYS A 302 -37.11 -2.88 54.32
CA CYS A 302 -36.78 -3.04 55.74
C CYS A 302 -37.97 -2.64 56.61
N ALA A 303 -38.58 -3.61 57.30
CA ALA A 303 -39.73 -3.41 58.18
C ALA A 303 -39.28 -3.21 59.63
N SER A 304 -39.91 -2.29 60.37
CA SER A 304 -39.58 -2.06 61.78
C SER A 304 -39.99 -3.25 62.65
N ILE A 305 -39.12 -3.64 63.58
CA ILE A 305 -39.44 -4.68 64.56
C ILE A 305 -40.29 -4.03 65.66
N LYS A 306 -41.61 -4.24 65.64
CA LYS A 306 -42.47 -3.82 66.76
C LYS A 306 -42.27 -4.79 67.94
N PRO A 307 -41.85 -4.34 69.13
CA PRO A 307 -41.82 -5.20 70.31
C PRO A 307 -43.24 -5.63 70.68
N LYS A 308 -43.44 -6.92 70.99
CA LYS A 308 -44.69 -7.39 71.61
C LYS A 308 -44.83 -6.68 72.96
N ARG A 309 -45.89 -5.88 73.15
CA ARG A 309 -46.27 -5.39 74.48
C ARG A 309 -46.60 -6.61 75.35
N SER A 310 -45.77 -6.91 76.35
CA SER A 310 -46.14 -7.83 77.42
C SER A 310 -47.22 -7.15 78.27
N SER A 311 -48.46 -7.62 78.17
CA SER A 311 -49.50 -7.28 79.14
C SER A 311 -49.08 -7.81 80.50
N ALA A 312 -48.49 -6.97 81.33
CA ALA A 312 -48.26 -7.29 82.74
C ALA A 312 -49.63 -7.34 83.44
N MET A 313 -50.02 -8.53 83.87
CA MET A 313 -51.20 -8.78 84.71
C MET A 313 -51.01 -8.02 86.03
N GLN A 314 -51.92 -7.10 86.35
CA GLN A 314 -52.05 -6.54 87.68
C GLN A 314 -52.45 -7.68 88.63
N ALA A 315 -51.60 -7.98 89.61
CA ALA A 315 -51.96 -8.76 90.78
C ALA A 315 -52.26 -7.80 91.93
N VAL A 316 -53.37 -8.11 92.60
CA VAL A 316 -54.11 -7.38 93.64
C VAL A 316 -53.25 -6.88 94.80
#